data_AF-A0A6A4XR43-F1
#
_entry.id   AF-A0A6A4XR43-F1
#
_cell.length_a   1.000
_cell.length_b   1.000
_cell.length_c   1.000
_cell.angle_alpha   90.00
_cell.angle_beta   90.00
_cell.angle_gamma   90.00
#
_symmetry.space_group_name_H-M   'P 1'
#
loop_
_entity.id
_entity.type
_entity.pdbx_description
1 polymer ?
#
loop_
_entity_poly.entity_id
_entity_poly.type
_entity_poly.pdbx_seq_one_letter_code
_entity_poly.pdbx_strand_id
1 'polypeptide(L)'
;MAIGRNLSAVERRGAYEMLLAHSEHGVLPYGTITGVARHYMCHRATIPRLWSRARLSVDNGAPVADIAARIQGNSGARRKRTADEIEQAIKAVLHDDRQTLRCLEVHSGIKKTTTIRHMKEKKKLKAKSNYVKPLLTHANKMTRLRFALNCLLPGPRGTHFFENMYNRVHIDEKWFFLTKVKKRFYVYEDEAVALRA
;
A
#
# COMPACT_ATOMS: atom_id res chain seq x y z
N MET A 1 3.59 22.25 -19.74
CA MET A 1 3.18 21.30 -20.80
C MET A 1 2.39 20.18 -20.14
N ALA A 2 1.15 19.91 -20.59
CA ALA A 2 0.27 18.94 -19.94
C ALA A 2 0.75 17.51 -20.16
N ILE A 3 0.94 16.80 -19.06
CA ILE A 3 1.41 15.42 -18.98
C ILE A 3 0.29 14.48 -19.45
N GLY A 4 0.49 13.79 -20.58
CA GLY A 4 -0.01 12.43 -20.88
C GLY A 4 -1.47 12.04 -20.59
N ARG A 5 -2.41 12.97 -20.43
CA ARG A 5 -3.81 12.65 -20.10
C ARG A 5 -4.54 12.04 -21.31
N ASN A 6 -5.10 10.84 -21.11
CA ASN A 6 -6.01 10.22 -22.07
C ASN A 6 -7.39 10.87 -21.99
N LEU A 7 -7.94 11.28 -23.14
CA LEU A 7 -9.29 11.82 -23.25
C LEU A 7 -10.33 10.71 -22.99
N SER A 8 -11.33 11.01 -22.16
CA SER A 8 -12.53 10.20 -21.96
C SER A 8 -13.40 10.13 -23.21
N ALA A 9 -14.37 9.22 -23.26
CA ALA A 9 -15.27 9.09 -24.41
C ALA A 9 -16.03 10.40 -24.72
N VAL A 10 -16.48 11.10 -23.68
CA VAL A 10 -17.19 12.38 -23.80
C VAL A 10 -16.25 13.48 -24.31
N GLU A 11 -15.05 13.60 -23.75
CA GLU A 11 -14.05 14.59 -24.21
C GLU A 11 -13.62 14.34 -25.65
N ARG A 12 -13.50 13.07 -26.08
CA ARG A 12 -13.19 12.71 -27.48
C ARG A 12 -14.32 13.11 -28.42
N ARG A 13 -15.58 12.92 -28.01
CA ARG A 13 -16.74 13.37 -28.79
C ARG A 13 -16.72 14.88 -28.94
N GLY A 14 -16.62 15.61 -27.84
CA GLY A 14 -16.57 17.08 -27.88
C GLY A 14 -15.38 17.62 -28.68
N ALA A 15 -14.20 17.01 -28.55
CA ALA A 15 -13.04 17.40 -29.34
C ALA A 15 -13.24 17.18 -30.84
N TYR A 16 -13.90 16.08 -31.21
CA TYR A 16 -14.25 15.80 -32.61
C TYR A 16 -15.31 16.77 -33.15
N GLU A 17 -16.37 17.03 -32.40
CA GLU A 17 -17.42 18.00 -32.77
C GLU A 17 -16.86 19.42 -32.92
N MET A 18 -15.95 19.83 -32.03
CA MET A 18 -15.29 21.14 -32.10
C MET A 18 -14.38 21.25 -33.33
N LEU A 19 -13.68 20.17 -33.71
CA LEU A 19 -12.93 20.14 -34.98
C LEU A 19 -13.87 20.21 -36.19
N LEU A 20 -15.01 19.52 -36.13
CA LEU A 20 -15.99 19.51 -37.21
C LEU A 20 -16.59 20.90 -37.44
N ALA A 21 -16.89 21.62 -36.36
CA ALA A 21 -17.41 22.99 -36.40
C ALA A 21 -16.43 24.01 -37.00
N HIS A 22 -15.12 23.75 -36.89
CA HIS A 22 -14.07 24.59 -37.49
C HIS A 22 -13.59 24.10 -38.86
N SER A 23 -14.09 22.96 -39.33
CA SER A 23 -13.65 22.37 -40.59
C SER A 23 -14.40 23.00 -41.75
N GLU A 24 -13.67 23.50 -42.74
CA GLU A 24 -14.22 24.01 -43.99
C GLU A 24 -13.87 23.03 -45.10
N HIS A 25 -14.87 22.48 -45.81
CA HIS A 25 -14.68 21.48 -46.87
C HIS A 25 -13.80 20.28 -46.48
N GLY A 26 -13.87 19.85 -45.20
CA GLY A 26 -13.05 18.75 -44.67
C GLY A 26 -11.61 19.11 -44.33
N VAL A 27 -11.22 20.38 -44.48
CA VAL A 27 -9.90 20.90 -44.13
C VAL A 27 -9.97 21.68 -42.81
N LEU A 28 -9.01 21.43 -41.92
CA LEU A 28 -8.88 22.16 -40.66
C LEU A 28 -7.99 23.39 -40.87
N PRO A 29 -8.43 24.59 -40.45
CA PRO A 29 -7.60 25.78 -40.46
C PRO A 29 -6.33 25.62 -39.62
N TYR A 30 -5.32 26.42 -39.96
CA TYR A 30 -4.07 26.45 -39.20
C TYR A 30 -4.34 26.82 -37.73
N GLY A 31 -3.67 26.12 -36.81
CA GLY A 31 -3.80 26.38 -35.37
C GLY A 31 -5.00 25.70 -34.69
N THR A 32 -6.02 25.26 -35.42
CA THR A 32 -7.23 24.61 -34.84
C THR A 32 -6.87 23.40 -33.97
N ILE A 33 -5.98 22.53 -34.46
CA ILE A 33 -5.48 21.37 -33.70
C ILE A 33 -4.83 21.79 -32.38
N THR A 34 -4.01 22.85 -32.42
CA THR A 34 -3.31 23.37 -31.24
C THR A 34 -4.29 24.01 -30.26
N GLY A 35 -5.31 24.72 -30.76
CA GLY A 35 -6.39 25.30 -29.96
C GLY A 35 -7.20 24.22 -29.23
N VAL A 36 -7.63 23.19 -29.96
CA VAL A 36 -8.38 22.06 -29.41
C VAL A 36 -7.55 21.30 -28.36
N ALA A 37 -6.27 21.05 -28.64
CA ALA A 37 -5.39 20.38 -27.70
C ALA A 37 -5.22 21.18 -26.39
N ARG A 38 -5.14 22.51 -26.48
CA ARG A 38 -5.07 23.41 -25.32
C ARG A 38 -6.37 23.42 -24.54
N HIS A 39 -7.52 23.48 -25.22
CA HIS A 39 -8.85 23.46 -24.61
C HIS A 39 -9.06 22.18 -23.77
N TYR A 40 -8.73 21.02 -24.33
CA TYR A 40 -8.86 19.73 -23.63
C TYR A 40 -7.64 19.34 -22.79
N MET A 41 -6.66 20.23 -22.64
CA MET A 41 -5.42 20.01 -21.87
C MET A 41 -4.73 18.67 -22.18
N CYS A 42 -4.71 18.27 -23.45
CA CYS A 42 -4.13 17.01 -23.89
C CYS A 42 -2.89 17.23 -24.76
N HIS A 43 -2.13 16.16 -25.01
CA HIS A 43 -0.98 16.24 -25.88
C HIS A 43 -1.41 16.60 -27.31
N ARG A 44 -0.71 17.54 -27.97
CA ARG A 44 -1.02 18.00 -29.34
C ARG A 44 -1.26 16.85 -30.31
N ALA A 45 -0.46 15.78 -30.25
CA ALA A 45 -0.57 14.63 -31.15
C ALA A 45 -1.84 13.79 -30.97
N THR A 46 -2.60 13.95 -29.88
CA THR A 46 -3.85 13.21 -29.64
C THR A 46 -4.96 13.66 -30.58
N ILE A 47 -5.08 14.97 -30.79
CA ILE A 47 -6.12 15.61 -31.61
C ILE A 47 -6.03 15.23 -33.11
N PRO A 48 -4.88 15.33 -33.81
CA PRO A 48 -4.82 14.92 -35.22
C PRO A 48 -5.05 13.42 -35.39
N ARG A 49 -4.57 12.58 -34.47
CA ARG A 49 -4.84 11.13 -34.50
C ARG A 49 -6.32 10.82 -34.36
N LEU A 50 -7.03 11.54 -33.49
CA LEU A 50 -8.48 11.44 -33.34
C LEU A 50 -9.18 11.86 -34.64
N TRP A 51 -8.82 13.01 -35.20
CA TRP A 51 -9.38 13.55 -36.44
C TRP A 51 -9.21 12.60 -37.62
N SER A 52 -7.97 12.20 -37.93
CA SER A 52 -7.66 11.35 -39.08
C SER A 52 -8.40 10.02 -39.01
N ARG A 53 -8.52 9.42 -37.83
CA ARG A 53 -9.25 8.16 -37.66
C ARG A 53 -10.75 8.34 -37.82
N ALA A 54 -11.30 9.39 -37.22
CA ALA A 54 -12.72 9.69 -37.33
C ALA A 54 -13.12 9.94 -38.79
N ARG A 55 -12.31 10.71 -39.54
CA ARG A 55 -12.47 10.93 -40.97
C ARG A 55 -12.34 9.64 -41.78
N LEU A 56 -11.26 8.88 -41.59
CA LEU A 56 -11.05 7.61 -42.28
C LEU A 56 -12.21 6.62 -42.07
N SER A 57 -12.80 6.59 -40.88
CA SER A 57 -13.97 5.75 -40.58
C SER A 57 -15.18 6.15 -41.42
N VAL A 58 -15.46 7.46 -41.52
CA VAL A 58 -16.57 7.99 -42.31
C VAL A 58 -16.32 7.80 -43.81
N ASP A 59 -15.10 8.08 -44.27
CA ASP A 59 -14.71 7.93 -45.67
C ASP A 59 -14.80 6.45 -46.12
N ASN A 60 -14.60 5.50 -45.20
CA ASN A 60 -14.81 4.06 -45.42
C ASN A 60 -16.30 3.62 -45.30
N GLY A 61 -17.24 4.56 -45.22
CA GLY A 61 -18.69 4.26 -45.23
C GLY A 61 -19.29 3.97 -43.85
N ALA A 62 -18.59 4.22 -42.74
CA ALA A 62 -19.20 4.07 -41.43
C ALA A 62 -20.27 5.17 -41.20
N PRO A 63 -21.45 4.83 -40.66
CA PRO A 63 -22.52 5.80 -40.40
C PRO A 63 -22.17 6.81 -39.30
N VAL A 64 -21.20 6.47 -38.43
CA VAL A 64 -20.72 7.31 -37.33
C VAL A 64 -19.20 7.25 -37.30
N ALA A 65 -18.57 8.39 -37.02
CA ALA A 65 -17.12 8.50 -36.96
C ALA A 65 -16.52 7.75 -35.75
N ASP A 66 -15.44 6.98 -35.97
CA ASP A 66 -14.72 6.29 -34.88
C ASP A 66 -13.89 7.26 -34.01
N ILE A 67 -14.52 7.66 -32.90
CA ILE A 67 -13.93 8.45 -31.84
C ILE A 67 -13.54 7.63 -30.60
N ALA A 68 -13.72 6.31 -30.62
CA ALA A 68 -13.58 5.46 -29.43
C ALA A 68 -12.15 5.45 -28.87
N ALA A 69 -12.00 5.36 -27.55
CA ALA A 69 -10.68 5.20 -26.95
C ALA A 69 -10.12 3.80 -27.23
N ARG A 70 -8.85 3.71 -27.63
CA ARG A 70 -8.15 2.42 -27.77
C ARG A 70 -7.75 1.81 -26.43
N ILE A 71 -7.57 2.66 -25.43
CA ILE A 71 -7.35 2.26 -24.05
C ILE A 71 -8.69 2.41 -23.33
N GLN A 72 -9.54 1.41 -23.48
CA GLN A 72 -10.68 1.25 -22.60
C GLN A 72 -10.12 0.75 -21.25
N GLY A 73 -10.68 1.18 -20.12
CA GLY A 73 -10.14 0.90 -18.79
C GLY A 73 -9.80 -0.58 -18.56
N ASN A 74 -9.04 -0.88 -17.51
CA ASN A 74 -8.51 -2.24 -17.25
C ASN A 74 -7.51 -2.73 -18.31
N SER A 75 -6.80 -1.83 -18.98
CA SER A 75 -5.71 -2.11 -19.93
C SER A 75 -4.38 -2.50 -19.27
N GLY A 76 -4.32 -2.54 -17.94
CA GLY A 76 -3.15 -2.94 -17.18
C GLY A 76 -2.98 -4.46 -17.11
N ALA A 77 -1.84 -4.90 -16.57
CA ALA A 77 -1.57 -6.31 -16.36
C ALA A 77 -2.65 -6.95 -15.46
N ARG A 78 -3.21 -8.08 -15.91
CA ARG A 78 -4.19 -8.84 -15.14
C ARG A 78 -3.54 -9.44 -13.89
N ARG A 79 -4.33 -9.56 -12.82
CA ARG A 79 -3.89 -10.25 -11.60
C ARG A 79 -3.71 -11.74 -11.92
N LYS A 80 -2.55 -12.29 -11.58
CA LYS A 80 -2.22 -13.71 -11.80
C LYS A 80 -2.76 -14.64 -10.72
N ARG A 81 -3.09 -14.11 -9.55
CA ARG A 81 -3.57 -14.87 -8.40
C ARG A 81 -4.74 -14.18 -7.75
N THR A 82 -5.68 -14.98 -7.26
CA THR A 82 -6.79 -14.51 -6.44
C THR A 82 -6.31 -14.16 -5.03
N ALA A 83 -7.15 -13.46 -4.26
CA ALA A 83 -6.80 -13.14 -2.88
C ALA A 83 -6.72 -14.40 -2.00
N ASP A 84 -7.59 -15.37 -2.26
CA ASP A 84 -7.70 -16.59 -1.48
C ASP A 84 -6.51 -17.53 -1.77
N GLU A 85 -6.05 -17.60 -3.02
CA GLU A 85 -4.80 -18.30 -3.37
C GLU A 85 -3.58 -17.72 -2.63
N ILE A 86 -3.50 -16.39 -2.53
CA ILE A 86 -2.40 -15.73 -1.79
C ILE A 86 -2.48 -16.09 -0.30
N GLU A 87 -3.68 -16.05 0.27
CA GLU A 87 -3.90 -16.39 1.67
C GLU A 87 -3.56 -17.85 1.96
N GLN A 88 -4.02 -18.79 1.14
CA GLN A 88 -3.68 -20.21 1.25
C GLN A 88 -2.17 -20.45 1.12
N ALA A 89 -1.51 -19.83 0.13
CA ALA A 89 -0.07 -19.97 -0.07
C ALA A 89 0.75 -19.43 1.12
N ILE A 90 0.30 -18.34 1.74
CA ILE A 90 0.96 -17.79 2.93
C ILE A 90 0.69 -18.68 4.14
N LYS A 91 -0.56 -19.13 4.36
CA LYS A 91 -0.94 -20.02 5.47
C LYS A 91 -0.26 -21.40 5.42
N ALA A 92 0.15 -21.88 4.25
CA ALA A 92 0.91 -23.12 4.11
C ALA A 92 2.36 -23.02 4.62
N VAL A 93 2.93 -21.82 4.74
CA VAL A 93 4.32 -21.63 5.20
C VAL A 93 4.39 -21.73 6.72
N LEU A 94 5.45 -22.26 7.33
CA LEU A 94 5.58 -22.25 8.80
C LEU A 94 5.84 -20.83 9.32
N HIS A 95 5.33 -20.49 10.51
CA HIS A 95 5.50 -19.14 11.07
C HIS A 95 6.96 -18.66 11.10
N ASP A 96 7.91 -19.52 11.43
CA ASP A 96 9.33 -19.16 11.48
C ASP A 96 9.90 -18.72 10.12
N ASP A 97 9.34 -19.20 9.01
CA ASP A 97 9.72 -18.81 7.65
C ASP A 97 8.97 -17.55 7.16
N ARG A 98 7.97 -17.08 7.94
CA ARG A 98 7.24 -15.83 7.69
C ARG A 98 7.77 -14.66 8.52
N GLN A 99 9.04 -14.68 8.93
CA GLN A 99 9.58 -13.61 9.77
C GLN A 99 9.90 -12.31 9.02
N THR A 100 10.36 -12.45 7.78
CA THR A 100 10.63 -11.34 6.88
C THR A 100 9.87 -11.54 5.57
N LEU A 101 9.53 -10.46 4.88
CA LEU A 101 8.90 -10.57 3.56
C LEU A 101 9.77 -11.32 2.55
N ARG A 102 11.10 -11.35 2.75
CA ARG A 102 12.01 -12.08 1.89
C ARG A 102 11.96 -13.59 2.15
N CYS A 103 12.00 -14.01 3.42
CA CYS A 103 11.80 -15.42 3.79
C CYS A 103 10.41 -15.89 3.33
N LEU A 104 9.38 -15.07 3.56
CA LEU A 104 8.02 -15.38 3.12
C LEU A 104 7.94 -15.53 1.60
N GLU A 105 8.59 -14.66 0.82
CA GLU A 105 8.61 -14.79 -0.64
C GLU A 105 9.25 -16.10 -1.10
N VAL A 106 10.36 -16.49 -0.48
CA VAL A 106 11.06 -17.74 -0.80
C VAL A 106 10.16 -18.95 -0.54
N HIS A 107 9.50 -18.99 0.63
CA HIS A 107 8.75 -20.18 1.04
C HIS A 107 7.31 -20.23 0.48
N SER A 108 6.66 -19.07 0.26
CA SER A 108 5.29 -19.03 -0.30
C SER A 108 5.26 -18.95 -1.83
N GLY A 109 6.38 -18.61 -2.49
CA GLY A 109 6.43 -18.29 -3.92
C GLY A 109 5.66 -17.02 -4.30
N ILE A 110 5.16 -16.25 -3.32
CA ILE A 110 4.47 -14.98 -3.53
C ILE A 110 5.49 -13.85 -3.45
N LYS A 111 5.61 -13.08 -4.54
CA LYS A 111 6.50 -11.92 -4.59
C LYS A 111 6.18 -10.92 -3.49
N LYS A 112 7.21 -10.39 -2.83
CA LYS A 112 7.09 -9.39 -1.75
C LYS A 112 6.15 -8.23 -2.08
N THR A 113 6.22 -7.69 -3.30
CA THR A 113 5.35 -6.60 -3.76
C THR A 113 3.88 -6.99 -3.80
N THR A 114 3.60 -8.25 -4.15
CA THR A 114 2.24 -8.81 -4.16
C THR A 114 1.73 -8.99 -2.73
N THR A 115 2.57 -9.48 -1.82
CA THR A 115 2.22 -9.58 -0.40
C THR A 115 1.91 -8.21 0.21
N ILE A 116 2.76 -7.19 -0.04
CA ILE A 116 2.54 -5.82 0.48
C ILE A 116 1.21 -5.25 -0.05
N ARG A 117 0.94 -5.41 -1.34
CA ARG A 117 -0.33 -4.98 -1.94
C ARG A 117 -1.52 -5.73 -1.34
N HIS A 118 -1.41 -7.05 -1.16
CA HIS A 118 -2.44 -7.87 -0.51
C HIS A 118 -2.71 -7.41 0.92
N MET A 119 -1.66 -7.11 1.71
CA MET A 119 -1.80 -6.54 3.05
C MET A 119 -2.56 -5.22 3.04
N LYS A 120 -2.28 -4.33 2.08
CA LYS A 120 -2.98 -3.04 1.94
C LYS A 120 -4.44 -3.19 1.56
N GLU A 121 -4.75 -4.09 0.62
CA GLU A 121 -6.10 -4.28 0.08
C GLU A 121 -7.01 -5.04 1.05
N LYS A 122 -6.51 -6.13 1.65
CA LYS A 122 -7.33 -7.04 2.47
C LYS A 122 -7.27 -6.72 3.96
N LYS A 123 -6.19 -6.09 4.44
CA LYS A 123 -5.99 -5.71 5.86
C LYS A 123 -6.07 -6.84 6.89
N LYS A 124 -6.20 -8.11 6.47
CA LYS A 124 -6.22 -9.30 7.32
C LYS A 124 -4.82 -9.82 7.67
N LEU A 125 -3.89 -9.76 6.73
CA LEU A 125 -2.48 -10.15 6.95
C LEU A 125 -1.71 -9.01 7.61
N LYS A 126 -1.17 -9.25 8.81
CA LYS A 126 -0.42 -8.24 9.59
C LYS A 126 0.86 -8.82 10.16
N ALA A 127 1.82 -7.93 10.41
CA ALA A 127 3.03 -8.28 11.13
C ALA A 127 2.75 -8.25 12.65
N LYS A 128 2.78 -9.41 13.31
CA LYS A 128 2.65 -9.54 14.77
C LYS A 128 4.04 -9.72 15.38
N SER A 129 4.32 -9.03 16.50
CA SER A 129 5.59 -9.18 17.24
C SER A 129 5.39 -10.06 18.47
N ASN A 130 6.30 -11.01 18.66
CA ASN A 130 6.36 -11.89 19.81
C ASN A 130 7.68 -11.66 20.57
N TYR A 131 7.60 -11.59 21.89
CA TYR A 131 8.75 -11.37 22.77
C TYR A 131 8.90 -12.59 23.68
N VAL A 132 10.15 -13.03 23.90
CA VAL A 132 10.48 -14.13 24.83
C VAL A 132 10.21 -13.76 26.28
N LYS A 133 10.07 -12.46 26.61
CA LYS A 133 9.77 -12.07 27.99
C LYS A 133 8.29 -12.32 28.30
N PRO A 134 7.96 -13.06 29.38
CA PRO A 134 6.59 -13.29 29.78
C PRO A 134 5.92 -11.98 30.18
N LEU A 135 4.59 -11.95 30.10
CA LEU A 135 3.82 -10.82 30.56
C LEU A 135 3.86 -10.74 32.09
N LEU A 136 3.85 -9.51 32.63
CA LEU A 136 3.71 -9.32 34.08
C LEU A 136 2.30 -9.76 34.50
N THR A 137 2.24 -10.76 35.37
CA THR A 137 1.02 -11.14 36.08
C THR A 137 0.57 -10.01 37.01
N HIS A 138 -0.69 -10.02 37.43
CA HIS A 138 -1.19 -9.03 38.39
C HIS A 138 -0.38 -9.07 39.70
N ALA A 139 -0.07 -10.28 40.20
CA ALA A 139 0.79 -10.47 41.36
C ALA A 139 2.18 -9.85 41.16
N ASN A 140 2.82 -10.08 40.01
CA ASN A 140 4.14 -9.48 39.71
C ASN A 140 4.07 -7.95 39.67
N LYS A 141 2.99 -7.37 39.15
CA LYS A 141 2.78 -5.91 39.18
C LYS A 141 2.65 -5.40 40.61
N MET A 142 1.88 -6.07 41.46
CA MET A 142 1.72 -5.69 42.86
C MET A 142 3.03 -5.79 43.66
N THR A 143 3.80 -6.86 43.46
CA THR A 143 5.13 -7.01 44.09
C THR A 143 6.07 -5.89 43.67
N ARG A 144 6.11 -5.55 42.37
CA ARG A 144 6.92 -4.43 41.87
C ARG A 144 6.47 -3.08 42.44
N LEU A 145 5.16 -2.86 42.57
CA LEU A 145 4.62 -1.64 43.16
C LEU A 145 5.02 -1.53 44.64
N ARG A 146 4.85 -2.61 45.42
CA ARG A 146 5.26 -2.65 46.84
C ARG A 146 6.76 -2.38 46.99
N PHE A 147 7.58 -2.99 46.14
CA PHE A 147 9.03 -2.73 46.13
C PHE A 147 9.34 -1.25 45.87
N ALA A 148 8.68 -0.62 44.89
CA ALA A 148 8.86 0.80 44.61
C ALA A 148 8.39 1.70 45.76
N LEU A 149 7.27 1.35 46.42
CA LEU A 149 6.77 2.06 47.60
C LEU A 149 7.76 2.01 48.77
N ASN A 150 8.42 0.88 48.98
CA ASN A 150 9.45 0.74 50.03
C ASN A 150 10.70 1.60 49.77
N CYS A 151 10.87 2.09 48.54
CA CYS A 151 11.95 3.00 48.19
C CYS A 151 11.52 4.48 48.29
N LEU A 152 10.27 4.78 48.69
CA LEU A 152 9.80 6.13 48.94
C LEU A 152 10.02 6.51 50.41
N LEU A 153 10.61 7.68 50.61
CA LEU A 153 10.81 8.30 51.90
C LEU A 153 9.84 9.49 52.06
N PRO A 154 9.24 9.66 53.25
CA PRO A 154 8.37 10.79 53.52
C PRO A 154 9.18 12.09 53.59
N GLY A 155 8.69 13.12 52.92
CA GLY A 155 9.25 14.45 52.90
C GLY A 155 8.34 15.50 53.56
N PRO A 156 8.82 16.76 53.63
CA PRO A 156 8.07 17.84 54.25
C PRO A 156 6.73 18.06 53.55
N ARG A 157 5.70 18.41 54.33
CA ARG A 157 4.35 18.76 53.82
C ARG A 157 3.67 17.65 53.01
N GLY A 158 3.90 16.38 53.37
CA GLY A 158 3.27 15.22 52.72
C GLY A 158 3.85 14.89 51.34
N THR A 159 4.97 15.50 50.97
CA THR A 159 5.73 15.12 49.77
C THR A 159 6.44 13.79 50.00
N HIS A 160 6.82 13.11 48.92
CA HIS A 160 7.60 11.88 48.99
C HIS A 160 8.77 11.99 48.02
N PHE A 161 9.91 11.42 48.36
CA PHE A 161 11.09 11.35 47.50
C PHE A 161 11.65 9.93 47.48
N PHE A 162 12.31 9.55 46.39
CA PHE A 162 12.97 8.25 46.32
C PHE A 162 14.26 8.25 47.14
N GLU A 163 14.52 7.15 47.85
CA GLU A 163 15.80 6.90 48.51
C GLU A 163 16.95 7.02 47.50
N ASN A 164 18.04 7.69 47.88
CA ASN A 164 19.20 7.92 47.01
C ASN A 164 20.01 6.65 46.70
N MET A 165 19.76 5.56 47.44
CA MET A 165 20.37 4.24 47.30
C MET A 165 21.92 4.25 47.30
N TYR A 166 22.57 5.26 47.91
CA TYR A 166 24.04 5.36 47.93
C TYR A 166 24.73 4.21 48.68
N ASN A 167 23.98 3.48 49.50
CA ASN A 167 24.42 2.27 50.19
C ASN A 167 24.10 0.97 49.43
N ARG A 168 23.58 1.04 48.20
CA ARG A 168 23.23 -0.13 47.39
C ARG A 168 24.11 -0.22 46.16
N VAL A 169 24.69 -1.40 45.93
CA VAL A 169 25.35 -1.74 44.68
C VAL A 169 24.42 -2.67 43.89
N HIS A 170 23.95 -2.22 42.74
CA HIS A 170 23.13 -3.04 41.84
C HIS A 170 24.03 -3.90 40.97
N ILE A 171 23.98 -5.21 41.17
CA ILE A 171 24.67 -6.20 40.34
C ILE A 171 23.61 -6.85 39.46
N ASP A 172 23.85 -6.86 38.15
CA ASP A 172 22.99 -7.54 37.17
C ASP A 172 23.85 -8.44 36.29
N GLU A 173 23.37 -9.65 36.04
CA GLU A 173 24.01 -10.59 35.13
C GLU A 173 23.26 -10.59 33.81
N LYS A 174 23.98 -10.23 32.74
CA LYS A 174 23.40 -10.14 31.40
C LYS A 174 23.74 -11.37 30.58
N TRP A 175 22.74 -12.23 30.42
CA TRP A 175 22.81 -13.37 29.51
C TRP A 175 22.69 -12.93 28.05
N PHE A 176 23.67 -13.32 27.23
CA PHE A 176 23.60 -13.18 25.78
C PHE A 176 22.97 -14.45 25.18
N PHE A 177 21.73 -14.33 24.74
CA PHE A 177 21.02 -15.44 24.13
C PHE A 177 21.49 -15.66 22.68
N LEU A 178 21.68 -16.92 22.29
CA LEU A 178 21.79 -17.27 20.87
C LEU A 178 20.46 -17.01 20.11
N THR A 179 19.34 -16.98 20.83
CA THR A 179 18.00 -16.81 20.25
C THR A 179 17.56 -15.34 20.25
N LYS A 180 16.75 -14.98 19.24
CA LYS A 180 16.22 -13.61 19.12
C LYS A 180 15.16 -13.34 20.19
N VAL A 181 15.40 -12.32 21.02
CA VAL A 181 14.45 -11.84 22.07
C VAL A 181 13.11 -11.39 21.49
N LYS A 182 13.13 -10.77 20.30
CA LYS A 182 11.94 -10.32 19.58
C LYS A 182 11.86 -11.03 18.23
N LYS A 183 10.81 -11.82 18.05
CA LYS A 183 10.43 -12.37 16.75
C LYS A 183 9.28 -11.56 16.16
N ARG A 184 9.22 -11.45 14.84
CA ARG A 184 8.11 -10.82 14.12
C ARG A 184 7.63 -11.79 13.07
N PHE A 185 6.33 -11.95 12.90
CA PHE A 185 5.73 -12.91 11.98
C PHE A 185 4.64 -12.23 11.15
N TYR A 186 4.52 -12.58 9.87
CA TYR A 186 3.37 -12.19 9.03
C TYR A 186 2.28 -13.25 9.16
N VAL A 187 1.15 -12.87 9.76
CA VAL A 187 0.09 -13.80 10.19
C VAL A 187 -1.28 -13.20 9.93
N TYR A 188 -2.24 -14.04 9.58
CA TYR A 188 -3.63 -13.65 9.46
C TYR A 188 -4.29 -13.48 10.84
N GLU A 189 -5.49 -12.90 10.86
CA GLU A 189 -6.24 -12.61 12.09
C GLU A 189 -6.74 -13.89 12.78
N ASP A 190 -7.09 -14.90 11.99
CA ASP A 190 -7.56 -16.22 12.43
C ASP A 190 -6.42 -17.16 12.85
N GLU A 191 -5.16 -16.83 12.55
CA GLU A 191 -4.00 -17.62 12.97
C GLU A 191 -3.58 -17.28 14.41
N ALA A 192 -3.58 -18.29 15.27
CA ALA A 192 -3.01 -18.21 16.61
C ALA A 192 -1.48 -18.25 16.51
N VAL A 193 -0.82 -17.16 16.91
CA VAL A 193 0.63 -17.15 17.11
C VAL A 193 0.93 -17.80 18.45
N ALA A 194 1.93 -18.68 18.51
CA ALA A 194 2.40 -19.25 19.76
C ALA A 194 2.56 -18.15 20.82
N LEU A 195 1.98 -18.36 22.00
CA LEU A 195 2.06 -17.41 23.10
C LEU A 195 3.53 -17.21 23.51
N ARG A 196 3.82 -16.06 24.13
CA ARG A 196 5.14 -15.78 24.71
C ARG A 196 5.46 -16.92 25.67
N ALA A 197 6.48 -17.73 25.37
CA ALA A 197 7.02 -18.70 26.32
C ALA A 197 7.68 -17.95 27.48
#